data_AF-A0A0C3PDS0-F1
#
_entry.id   AF-A0A0C3PDS0-F1
#
_cell.length_a   1.000
_cell.length_b   1.000
_cell.length_c   1.000
_cell.angle_alpha   90.00
_cell.angle_beta   90.00
_cell.angle_gamma   90.00
#
_symmetry.space_group_name_H-M   'P 1'
#
loop_
_entity.id
_entity.type
_entity.pdbx_description
1 polymer ?
#
loop_
_entity_poly.entity_id
_entity_poly.type
_entity_poly.pdbx_seq_one_letter_code
_entity_poly.pdbx_strand_id
1 'polypeptide(L)'
;MLAIQKFNMYCEHLAKLYDMSSSIPLPSPLPTKLAELHNDQSLFEDIWITPSIGEIPRWLQDSDMREGIRAVLKTDCCLEEQRCLGMEADNMCQWFGSELCAIKLAIWQPEREHILDPNQTAFTDILEDVPSNANEDGLSNDDEDQKKTHNMNLVWEIPFIPMVDTINVHNDLPLVHSIYARRCRE
;
A
#
# COMPACT_ATOMS: atom_id res chain seq x y z
N MET A 1 -0.15 26.24 -22.07
CA MET A 1 0.90 27.08 -22.71
C MET A 1 1.84 27.77 -21.72
N LEU A 2 1.45 28.06 -20.47
CA LEU A 2 2.34 28.68 -19.47
C LEU A 2 3.60 27.84 -19.15
N ALA A 3 3.50 26.51 -19.16
CA ALA A 3 4.63 25.63 -18.89
C ALA A 3 5.76 25.78 -19.93
N ILE A 4 5.44 25.86 -21.22
CA ILE A 4 6.42 26.04 -22.30
C ILE A 4 7.12 27.39 -22.16
N GLN A 5 6.38 28.45 -21.86
CA GLN A 5 6.96 29.78 -21.64
C GLN A 5 7.91 29.77 -20.45
N LYS A 6 7.54 29.12 -19.35
CA LYS A 6 8.40 28.97 -18.16
C LYS A 6 9.67 28.17 -18.47
N PHE A 7 9.56 27.08 -19.21
CA PHE A 7 10.71 26.30 -19.67
C PHE A 7 11.66 27.15 -20.53
N ASN A 8 11.14 27.84 -21.55
CA ASN A 8 11.95 28.68 -22.42
C ASN A 8 12.66 29.80 -21.65
N MET A 9 11.98 30.39 -20.67
CA MET A 9 12.57 31.39 -19.78
C MET A 9 13.73 30.81 -18.95
N TYR A 10 13.64 29.54 -18.52
CA TYR A 10 14.76 28.86 -17.89
C TYR A 10 15.92 28.57 -18.85
N CYS A 11 15.66 28.20 -20.11
CA CYS A 11 16.72 28.05 -21.11
C CYS A 11 17.50 29.36 -21.29
N GLU A 12 16.81 30.51 -21.34
CA GLU A 12 17.45 31.83 -21.43
C GLU A 12 18.26 32.17 -20.18
N HIS A 13 17.74 31.87 -18.98
CA HIS A 13 18.46 32.12 -17.74
C HIS A 13 19.71 31.24 -17.63
N LEU A 14 19.58 29.98 -18.02
CA LEU A 14 20.66 29.01 -17.96
C LEU A 14 21.77 29.35 -18.98
N ALA A 15 21.41 29.84 -20.17
CA ALA A 15 22.38 30.35 -21.15
C ALA A 15 23.23 31.52 -20.63
N LYS A 16 22.68 32.37 -19.73
CA LYS A 16 23.42 33.49 -19.11
C LYS A 16 24.39 33.02 -18.02
N LEU A 17 24.07 31.92 -17.33
CA LEU A 17 24.87 31.36 -16.26
C LEU A 17 25.87 30.30 -16.75
N TYR A 18 25.80 29.94 -18.04
CA TYR A 18 26.54 28.82 -18.59
C TYR A 18 28.04 29.09 -18.63
N ASP A 19 28.80 28.17 -18.06
CA ASP A 19 30.26 28.13 -18.17
C ASP A 19 30.64 27.16 -19.29
N MET A 20 31.47 27.63 -20.23
CA MET A 20 31.97 26.86 -21.37
C MET A 20 32.91 25.71 -20.94
N SER A 21 33.37 25.72 -19.68
CA SER A 21 34.08 24.58 -19.09
C SER A 21 33.17 23.36 -18.85
N SER A 22 31.86 23.56 -18.75
CA SER A 22 30.90 22.49 -18.58
C SER A 22 30.64 21.79 -19.92
N SER A 23 31.04 20.52 -20.06
CA SER A 23 30.84 19.74 -21.29
C SER A 23 29.36 19.37 -21.57
N ILE A 24 28.41 19.99 -20.89
CA ILE A 24 26.98 19.66 -20.96
C ILE A 24 26.33 20.59 -22.00
N PRO A 25 25.62 20.06 -23.02
CA PRO A 25 24.97 20.90 -24.01
C PRO A 25 23.81 21.70 -23.39
N LEU A 26 23.64 22.93 -23.86
CA LEU A 26 22.53 23.78 -23.45
C LEU A 26 21.20 23.27 -24.04
N PRO A 27 20.11 23.24 -23.25
CA PRO A 27 18.79 22.88 -23.75
C PRO A 27 18.27 23.94 -24.74
N SER A 28 17.65 23.49 -25.83
CA SER A 28 17.00 24.37 -26.81
C SER A 28 15.63 24.84 -26.32
N PRO A 29 15.19 26.07 -26.64
CA PRO A 29 13.84 26.53 -26.35
C PRO A 29 12.83 25.79 -27.24
N LEU A 30 11.65 25.50 -26.67
CA LEU A 30 10.58 24.78 -27.34
C LEU A 30 9.65 25.71 -28.13
N PRO A 31 9.07 25.23 -29.26
CA PRO A 31 8.06 25.97 -29.98
C PRO A 31 6.84 26.30 -29.10
N THR A 32 6.43 27.57 -29.10
CA THR A 32 5.22 28.01 -28.38
C THR A 32 3.92 27.59 -29.07
N LYS A 33 3.97 27.25 -30.36
CA LYS A 33 2.80 26.75 -31.10
C LYS A 33 2.71 25.24 -30.96
N LEU A 34 1.54 24.75 -30.53
CA LEU A 34 1.32 23.33 -30.27
C LEU A 34 1.53 22.46 -31.51
N ALA A 35 1.14 22.95 -32.69
CA ALA A 35 1.32 22.22 -33.95
C ALA A 35 2.80 22.07 -34.34
N GLU A 36 3.65 23.04 -34.00
CA GLU A 36 5.09 22.95 -34.24
C GLU A 36 5.73 22.01 -33.21
N LEU A 37 5.32 22.13 -31.94
CA LEU A 37 5.80 21.28 -30.85
C LEU A 37 5.49 19.80 -31.08
N HIS A 38 4.28 19.46 -31.53
CA HIS A 38 3.88 18.07 -31.77
C HIS A 38 4.65 17.43 -32.93
N ASN A 39 5.15 18.23 -33.87
CA ASN A 39 5.89 17.77 -35.03
C ASN A 39 7.42 17.89 -34.86
N ASP A 40 7.87 18.34 -33.68
CA ASP A 40 9.29 18.50 -33.39
C ASP A 40 9.92 17.13 -33.14
N GLN A 41 10.75 16.67 -34.08
CA GLN A 41 11.42 15.37 -33.98
C GLN A 41 12.44 15.33 -32.83
N SER A 42 12.98 16.48 -32.41
CA SER A 42 13.98 16.54 -31.33
C SER A 42 13.41 16.14 -29.97
N LEU A 43 12.09 16.31 -29.77
CA LEU A 43 11.41 15.89 -28.53
C LEU A 43 11.32 14.38 -28.36
N PHE A 44 11.49 13.63 -29.46
CA PHE A 44 11.43 12.17 -29.44
C PHE A 44 12.82 11.53 -29.34
N GLU A 45 13.90 12.32 -29.21
CA GLU A 45 15.28 11.81 -29.11
C GLU A 45 15.53 10.96 -27.86
N ASP A 46 14.75 11.17 -26.78
CA ASP A 46 14.80 10.36 -25.55
C ASP A 46 14.05 9.01 -25.68
N ILE A 47 13.30 8.80 -26.77
CA ILE A 47 12.74 7.49 -27.11
C ILE A 47 13.68 6.90 -28.14
N TRP A 48 14.68 6.14 -27.69
CA TRP A 48 15.66 5.45 -28.53
C TRP A 48 15.00 4.52 -29.57
N ILE A 49 14.60 5.08 -30.72
CA ILE A 49 14.26 4.35 -31.94
C ILE A 49 15.32 4.64 -33.03
N THR A 50 16.45 5.26 -32.69
CA THR A 50 17.59 5.25 -33.61
C THR A 50 18.14 3.82 -33.62
N PRO A 51 18.12 3.11 -34.77
CA PRO A 51 18.75 1.79 -34.85
C PRO A 51 20.21 1.94 -34.46
N SER A 52 20.66 1.19 -33.45
CA SER A 52 22.05 1.26 -33.03
C SER A 52 22.95 0.87 -34.21
N ILE A 53 23.85 1.76 -34.61
CA ILE A 53 24.87 1.47 -35.61
C ILE A 53 25.93 0.61 -34.89
N GLY A 54 25.77 -0.72 -34.95
CA GLY A 54 26.66 -1.67 -34.27
C GLY A 54 25.93 -2.89 -33.72
N GLU A 55 26.64 -3.69 -32.92
CA GLU A 55 26.03 -4.84 -32.23
C GLU A 55 25.02 -4.36 -31.18
N ILE A 56 23.79 -4.85 -31.28
CA ILE A 56 22.72 -4.56 -30.33
C ILE A 56 23.03 -5.31 -29.02
N PRO A 57 23.03 -4.64 -27.86
CA PRO A 57 23.23 -5.31 -26.59
C PRO A 57 22.22 -6.43 -26.36
N ARG A 58 22.66 -7.56 -25.77
CA ARG A 58 21.76 -8.72 -25.56
C ARG A 58 20.55 -8.39 -24.71
N TRP A 59 20.66 -7.51 -23.72
CA TRP A 59 19.50 -7.09 -22.91
C TRP A 59 18.44 -6.37 -23.73
N LEU A 60 18.80 -5.82 -24.89
CA LEU A 60 17.87 -5.17 -25.81
C LEU A 60 17.38 -6.13 -26.90
N GLN A 61 18.21 -7.07 -27.36
CA GLN A 61 17.87 -8.01 -28.43
C GLN A 61 17.16 -9.29 -27.93
N ASP A 62 17.72 -9.93 -26.90
CA ASP A 62 17.28 -11.23 -26.38
C ASP A 62 16.03 -11.09 -25.51
N SER A 63 14.96 -11.79 -25.89
CA SER A 63 13.70 -11.79 -25.13
C SER A 63 13.84 -12.38 -23.75
N ASP A 64 14.65 -13.42 -23.60
CA ASP A 64 14.77 -14.17 -22.35
C ASP A 64 15.57 -13.35 -21.35
N MET A 65 16.59 -12.61 -21.81
CA MET A 65 17.31 -11.65 -20.99
C MET A 65 16.40 -10.52 -20.50
N ARG A 66 15.53 -9.98 -21.37
CA ARG A 66 14.55 -8.95 -20.97
C ARG A 66 13.55 -9.48 -19.95
N GLU A 67 13.08 -10.72 -20.15
CA GLU A 67 12.16 -11.34 -19.21
C GLU A 67 12.82 -11.60 -17.85
N GLY A 68 14.09 -12.06 -17.85
CA GLY A 68 14.88 -12.20 -16.63
C GLY A 68 15.03 -10.88 -15.87
N ILE A 69 15.37 -9.78 -16.56
CA ILE A 69 15.46 -8.45 -15.95
C ILE A 69 14.11 -8.02 -15.36
N ARG A 70 13.01 -8.18 -16.11
CA ARG A 70 11.67 -7.88 -15.62
C ARG A 70 11.29 -8.71 -14.39
N ALA A 71 11.62 -9.99 -14.38
CA ALA A 71 11.34 -10.89 -13.27
C ALA A 71 12.09 -10.46 -11.99
N VAL A 72 13.36 -10.09 -12.10
CA VAL A 72 14.15 -9.56 -10.97
C VAL A 72 13.54 -8.27 -10.45
N LEU A 73 13.30 -7.29 -11.33
CA LEU A 73 12.69 -6.01 -10.93
C LEU A 73 11.30 -6.19 -10.30
N LYS A 74 10.51 -7.12 -10.81
CA LYS A 74 9.20 -7.45 -10.24
C LYS A 74 9.34 -8.07 -8.85
N THR A 75 10.33 -8.93 -8.65
CA THR A 75 10.62 -9.53 -7.34
C THR A 75 11.01 -8.47 -6.33
N ASP A 76 11.93 -7.57 -6.69
CA ASP A 76 12.35 -6.46 -5.82
C ASP A 76 11.17 -5.54 -5.47
N CYS A 77 10.33 -5.23 -6.45
CA CYS A 77 9.13 -4.43 -6.24
C CYS A 77 8.14 -5.11 -5.28
N CYS A 78 7.92 -6.43 -5.43
CA CYS A 78 7.08 -7.20 -4.51
C CYS A 78 7.62 -7.19 -3.07
N LEU A 79 8.94 -7.27 -2.88
CA LEU A 79 9.54 -7.21 -1.55
C LEU A 79 9.37 -5.84 -0.90
N GLU A 80 9.56 -4.77 -1.67
CA GLU A 80 9.34 -3.41 -1.17
C GLU A 80 7.86 -3.17 -0.83
N GLU A 81 6.94 -3.62 -1.70
CA GLU A 81 5.51 -3.50 -1.45
C GLU A 81 5.10 -4.27 -0.19
N GLN A 82 5.62 -5.48 0.01
CA GLN A 82 5.37 -6.24 1.24
C GLN A 82 5.85 -5.47 2.48
N ARG A 83 7.02 -4.82 2.41
CA ARG A 83 7.54 -3.99 3.51
C ARG A 83 6.63 -2.79 3.78
N CYS A 84 6.19 -2.10 2.72
CA CYS A 84 5.28 -0.95 2.81
C CYS A 84 3.94 -1.35 3.42
N LEU A 85 3.34 -2.45 2.97
CA LEU A 85 2.10 -2.98 3.51
C LEU A 85 2.25 -3.39 4.99
N GLY A 86 3.39 -3.96 5.38
CA GLY A 86 3.68 -4.27 6.78
C GLY A 86 3.69 -3.01 7.65
N MET A 87 4.39 -1.96 7.21
CA MET A 87 4.41 -0.67 7.93
C MET A 87 3.02 -0.04 8.02
N GLU A 88 2.24 -0.10 6.94
CA GLU A 88 0.88 0.45 6.93
C GLU A 88 -0.06 -0.32 7.87
N ALA A 89 0.04 -1.66 7.88
CA ALA A 89 -0.72 -2.49 8.81
C ALA A 89 -0.38 -2.18 10.28
N ASP A 90 0.91 -2.03 10.59
CA ASP A 90 1.37 -1.65 11.93
C ASP A 90 0.85 -0.26 12.34
N ASN A 91 0.91 0.72 11.44
CA ASN A 91 0.39 2.06 11.66
C ASN A 91 -1.12 2.04 11.96
N MET A 92 -1.88 1.30 11.17
CA MET A 92 -3.33 1.15 11.37
C MET A 92 -3.66 0.48 12.71
N CYS A 93 -2.91 -0.55 13.09
CA CYS A 93 -3.10 -1.22 14.38
C CYS A 93 -2.79 -0.29 15.57
N GLN A 94 -1.70 0.49 15.49
CA GLN A 94 -1.34 1.45 16.54
C GLN A 94 -2.38 2.56 16.67
N TRP A 95 -2.84 3.10 15.54
CA TRP A 95 -3.88 4.13 15.53
C TRP A 95 -5.19 3.60 16.13
N PHE A 96 -5.65 2.43 15.67
CA PHE A 96 -6.88 1.82 16.18
C PHE A 96 -6.79 1.48 17.67
N GLY A 97 -5.65 0.94 18.12
CA GLY A 97 -5.40 0.67 19.52
C GLY A 97 -5.45 1.94 20.39
N SER A 98 -4.88 3.03 19.89
CA SER A 98 -4.91 4.34 20.58
C SER A 98 -6.33 4.90 20.67
N GLU A 99 -7.09 4.85 19.58
CA GLU A 99 -8.47 5.33 19.53
C GLU A 99 -9.37 4.52 20.48
N LEU A 100 -9.24 3.19 20.46
CA LEU A 100 -10.02 2.31 21.32
C LEU A 100 -9.67 2.52 22.82
N CYS A 101 -8.40 2.81 23.13
CA CYS A 101 -8.01 3.21 24.48
C CYS A 101 -8.62 4.56 24.89
N ALA A 102 -8.62 5.55 23.99
CA ALA A 102 -9.22 6.86 24.26
C ALA A 102 -10.74 6.77 24.52
N ILE A 103 -11.46 5.98 23.71
CA ILE A 103 -12.90 5.73 23.90
C ILE A 103 -13.15 5.03 25.25
N LYS A 104 -12.38 3.98 25.56
CA LYS A 104 -12.49 3.29 26.86
C LYS A 104 -12.25 4.26 28.02
N LEU A 105 -11.22 5.09 27.96
CA LEU A 105 -10.97 6.10 28.99
C LEU A 105 -12.12 7.10 29.12
N ALA A 106 -12.70 7.56 28.01
CA ALA A 106 -13.83 8.48 28.02
C ALA A 106 -15.10 7.88 28.66
N ILE A 107 -15.36 6.58 28.46
CA ILE A 107 -16.47 5.86 29.09
C ILE A 107 -16.26 5.74 30.61
N TRP A 108 -15.02 5.51 31.04
CA TRP A 108 -14.68 5.26 32.45
C TRP A 108 -14.44 6.54 33.25
N GLN A 109 -14.49 7.72 32.62
CA GLN A 109 -14.40 9.01 33.30
C GLN A 109 -15.78 9.45 33.81
N PRO A 110 -16.05 9.43 35.13
CA PRO A 110 -17.35 9.78 35.70
C PRO A 110 -17.70 11.28 35.57
N GLU A 111 -16.77 12.13 35.16
CA GLU A 111 -17.00 13.59 35.04
C GLU A 111 -17.82 14.00 33.79
N ARG A 112 -18.33 13.04 33.00
CA ARG A 112 -19.19 13.30 31.82
C ARG A 112 -20.66 12.91 32.01
N GLU A 113 -21.18 12.92 33.23
CA GLU A 113 -22.59 12.57 33.53
C GLU A 113 -23.65 13.54 32.94
N HIS A 114 -23.27 14.62 32.25
CA HIS A 114 -24.22 15.64 31.78
C HIS A 114 -24.41 15.80 30.26
N ILE A 115 -23.87 14.91 29.40
CA ILE A 115 -23.99 15.08 27.91
C ILE A 115 -24.33 13.77 27.17
N LEU A 116 -25.17 12.91 27.72
CA LEU A 116 -25.80 11.84 26.91
C LEU A 116 -27.33 11.94 27.03
N ASP A 117 -27.93 12.42 25.94
CA ASP A 117 -29.37 12.36 25.67
C ASP A 117 -29.78 10.86 25.63
N PRO A 118 -30.89 10.43 26.27
CA PRO A 118 -31.24 9.01 26.48
C PRO A 118 -31.45 8.15 25.21
N ASN A 119 -31.28 8.71 24.01
CA ASN A 119 -31.57 8.05 22.75
C ASN A 119 -30.33 7.42 22.05
N GLN A 120 -29.12 7.48 22.65
CA GLN A 120 -27.90 6.92 22.04
C GLN A 120 -27.40 5.59 22.66
N THR A 121 -28.14 5.00 23.59
CA THR A 121 -27.78 3.78 24.34
C THR A 121 -27.84 2.48 23.51
N ALA A 122 -27.83 2.53 22.19
CA ALA A 122 -27.99 1.35 21.32
C ALA A 122 -26.69 0.58 21.04
N PHE A 123 -25.52 1.09 21.42
CA PHE A 123 -24.23 0.47 21.10
C PHE A 123 -23.65 -0.45 22.19
N THR A 124 -24.18 -0.39 23.42
CA THR A 124 -23.69 -1.23 24.54
C THR A 124 -24.14 -2.68 24.44
N ASP A 125 -25.19 -2.97 23.67
CA ASP A 125 -25.78 -4.31 23.56
C ASP A 125 -24.97 -5.25 22.65
N ILE A 126 -23.98 -4.74 21.90
CA ILE A 126 -23.19 -5.55 20.94
C ILE A 126 -21.99 -6.24 21.62
N LEU A 127 -21.59 -5.82 22.82
CA LEU A 127 -20.40 -6.35 23.50
C LEU A 127 -20.70 -7.48 24.51
N GLU A 128 -21.96 -7.82 24.77
CA GLU A 128 -22.34 -8.87 25.74
C GLU A 128 -22.42 -10.30 25.16
N ASP A 129 -22.42 -10.47 23.83
CA ASP A 129 -22.66 -11.78 23.20
C ASP A 129 -21.39 -12.61 22.87
N VAL A 130 -20.34 -12.53 23.69
CA VAL A 130 -19.27 -13.54 23.64
C VAL A 130 -19.58 -14.62 24.70
N PRO A 131 -20.09 -15.81 24.32
CA PRO A 131 -20.38 -16.85 25.27
C PRO A 131 -19.08 -17.35 25.93
N SER A 132 -18.94 -17.05 27.22
CA SER A 132 -17.98 -17.68 28.13
C SER A 132 -18.44 -19.12 28.38
N ASN A 133 -17.93 -20.05 27.60
CA ASN A 133 -18.09 -21.48 27.82
C ASN A 133 -17.18 -21.94 28.97
N ALA A 134 -17.64 -21.68 30.20
CA ALA A 134 -17.20 -22.35 31.41
C ALA A 134 -18.39 -23.08 32.03
N ASN A 135 -18.49 -24.39 31.79
CA ASN A 135 -19.24 -25.30 32.64
C ASN A 135 -18.29 -26.44 33.00
N GLU A 136 -17.81 -26.42 34.24
CA GLU A 136 -17.35 -27.62 34.93
C GLU A 136 -18.57 -28.35 35.51
N ASP A 137 -18.63 -29.67 35.32
CA ASP A 137 -18.86 -30.66 36.38
C ASP A 137 -19.29 -32.01 35.78
N GLY A 138 -18.59 -33.11 36.15
CA GLY A 138 -19.12 -34.47 36.01
C GLY A 138 -18.12 -35.60 35.70
N LEU A 139 -17.27 -35.95 36.67
CA LEU A 139 -16.52 -37.20 36.90
C LEU A 139 -16.76 -38.43 35.97
N SER A 140 -15.67 -38.99 35.42
CA SER A 140 -15.38 -40.44 35.44
C SER A 140 -13.89 -40.69 35.18
N ASN A 141 -13.28 -41.51 36.04
CA ASN A 141 -11.86 -41.91 36.00
C ASN A 141 -11.57 -42.83 34.80
N ASP A 142 -10.37 -42.70 34.22
CA ASP A 142 -9.29 -43.70 34.29
C ASP A 142 -8.17 -43.38 33.27
N ASP A 143 -6.94 -43.35 33.80
CA ASP A 143 -5.63 -43.59 33.20
C ASP A 143 -5.03 -42.72 32.05
N GLU A 144 -3.70 -42.66 32.14
CA GLU A 144 -2.67 -42.26 31.17
C GLU A 144 -2.18 -40.79 31.09
N ASP A 145 -1.01 -40.64 31.73
CA ASP A 145 0.20 -40.03 31.19
C ASP A 145 0.57 -38.57 31.49
N GLN A 146 1.87 -38.45 31.75
CA GLN A 146 2.53 -37.36 32.45
C GLN A 146 2.60 -36.08 31.63
N LYS A 147 2.33 -34.97 32.33
CA LYS A 147 2.64 -33.59 31.96
C LYS A 147 4.02 -33.45 31.29
N LYS A 148 4.02 -33.16 29.99
CA LYS A 148 5.03 -32.29 29.38
C LYS A 148 4.37 -30.99 28.98
N THR A 149 4.62 -29.97 29.80
CA THR A 149 4.37 -28.56 29.47
C THR A 149 5.15 -28.22 28.20
N HIS A 150 4.46 -28.16 27.06
CA HIS A 150 4.92 -27.39 25.92
C HIS A 150 4.24 -26.03 25.99
N ASN A 151 5.04 -25.07 26.45
CA ASN A 151 4.81 -23.65 26.29
C ASN A 151 4.88 -23.37 24.77
N MET A 152 3.74 -23.54 24.09
CA MET A 152 3.59 -23.18 22.69
C MET A 152 3.38 -21.67 22.63
N ASN A 153 4.48 -20.97 22.40
CA ASN A 153 4.49 -19.65 21.80
C ASN A 153 3.58 -19.68 20.56
N LEU A 154 2.40 -19.06 20.65
CA LEU A 154 1.57 -18.76 19.48
C LEU A 154 2.25 -17.63 18.71
N VAL A 155 3.30 -18.02 17.99
CA VAL A 155 3.83 -17.28 16.85
C VAL A 155 2.69 -17.22 15.83
N TRP A 156 2.20 -16.01 15.56
CA TRP A 156 1.22 -15.73 14.53
C TRP A 156 1.84 -15.97 13.14
N GLU A 157 1.94 -17.23 12.72
CA GLU A 157 2.06 -17.58 11.31
C GLU A 157 0.67 -17.80 10.73
N ILE A 158 0.06 -16.73 10.23
CA ILE A 158 -1.04 -16.84 9.28
C ILE A 158 -0.70 -15.96 8.08
N PRO A 159 -0.56 -16.51 6.86
CA PRO A 159 -0.43 -15.71 5.67
C PRO A 159 -1.82 -15.18 5.31
N PHE A 160 -2.15 -13.98 5.77
CA PHE A 160 -3.39 -13.31 5.39
C PHE A 160 -3.19 -12.60 4.05
N ILE A 161 -4.00 -12.96 3.04
CA ILE A 161 -4.23 -12.10 1.88
C ILE A 161 -5.69 -11.64 1.98
N PRO A 162 -5.97 -10.36 2.26
CA PRO A 162 -7.33 -9.86 2.17
C PRO A 162 -7.71 -9.74 0.69
N MET A 163 -8.49 -10.70 0.16
CA MET A 163 -9.26 -10.45 -1.06
C MET A 163 -10.56 -9.73 -0.67
N VAL A 164 -10.66 -8.47 -1.08
CA VAL A 164 -11.92 -7.73 -1.10
C VAL A 164 -12.63 -8.09 -2.40
N ASP A 165 -13.62 -8.99 -2.33
CA ASP A 165 -14.47 -9.25 -3.49
C ASP A 165 -15.46 -8.09 -3.67
N THR A 166 -15.27 -7.35 -4.76
CA THR A 166 -16.20 -6.43 -5.42
C THR A 166 -16.81 -5.32 -4.56
N ILE A 167 -16.24 -4.12 -4.66
CA ILE A 167 -16.88 -2.88 -4.23
C ILE A 167 -18.08 -2.62 -5.15
N ASN A 168 -19.30 -2.83 -4.65
CA ASN A 168 -20.51 -2.39 -5.36
C ASN A 168 -20.69 -0.88 -5.16
N VAL A 169 -20.25 -0.09 -6.13
CA VAL A 169 -20.32 1.39 -6.12
C VAL A 169 -21.73 1.89 -6.51
N HIS A 170 -22.78 1.30 -5.94
CA HIS A 170 -24.15 1.73 -6.27
C HIS A 170 -25.00 2.20 -5.10
N ASN A 171 -24.40 2.44 -3.93
CA ASN A 171 -24.95 3.33 -2.90
C ASN A 171 -23.77 3.86 -2.07
N ASP A 172 -23.80 5.14 -1.70
CA ASP A 172 -22.72 5.89 -1.02
C ASP A 172 -22.40 5.45 0.42
N LEU A 173 -22.51 4.16 0.73
CA LEU A 173 -22.06 3.55 1.99
C LEU A 173 -21.44 2.17 1.67
N PRO A 174 -20.17 1.93 2.02
CA PRO A 174 -19.58 0.60 1.90
C PRO A 174 -20.21 -0.32 2.94
N LEU A 175 -21.23 -1.07 2.54
CA LEU A 175 -21.81 -2.16 3.32
C LEU A 175 -20.93 -3.41 3.17
N VAL A 176 -20.03 -3.64 4.12
CA VAL A 176 -19.34 -4.91 4.27
C VAL A 176 -20.34 -5.92 4.81
N HIS A 177 -20.88 -6.77 3.94
CA HIS A 177 -22.01 -7.64 4.29
C HIS A 177 -21.61 -8.98 4.95
N SER A 178 -20.32 -9.33 4.97
CA SER A 178 -19.76 -10.46 5.73
C SER A 178 -18.27 -10.64 5.44
N ILE A 179 -17.51 -11.04 6.46
CA ILE A 179 -16.14 -11.56 6.31
C ILE A 179 -16.25 -13.08 6.47
N TYR A 180 -16.01 -13.84 5.40
CA TYR A 180 -15.97 -15.30 5.49
C TYR A 180 -14.53 -15.81 5.39
N ALA A 181 -14.13 -16.63 6.36
CA ALA A 181 -12.90 -17.39 6.32
C ALA A 181 -13.10 -18.65 5.47
N ARG A 182 -12.41 -18.78 4.34
CA ARG A 182 -12.40 -20.02 3.55
C ARG A 182 -11.03 -20.68 3.65
N ARG A 183 -10.99 -21.88 4.23
CA ARG A 183 -9.81 -22.74 4.27
C ARG A 183 -9.50 -23.24 2.85
N CYS A 184 -8.46 -22.72 2.21
CA CYS A 184 -7.89 -23.37 1.03
C CYS A 184 -7.29 -24.71 1.46
N ARG A 185 -7.75 -25.82 0.88
CA ARG A 185 -7.03 -27.10 0.98
C ARG A 185 -6.01 -27.12 -0.16
N GLU A 186 -4.78 -27.49 0.18
CA GLU A 186 -3.76 -27.96 -0.77
C GLU A 186 -4.20 -29.24 -1.48
#